data_AF-A0A1V4KG16-F1
#
_entry.id   AF-A0A1V4KG16-F1
#
_cell.length_a   1.000
_cell.length_b   1.000
_cell.length_c   1.000
_cell.angle_alpha   90.00
_cell.angle_beta   90.00
_cell.angle_gamma   90.00
#
_symmetry.space_group_name_H-M   'P 1'
#
loop_
_entity.id
_entity.type
_entity.pdbx_description
1 polymer ?
#
loop_
_entity_poly.entity_id
_entity_poly.type
_entity_poly.pdbx_seq_one_letter_code
_entity_poly.pdbx_strand_id
1 'polypeptide(L)'
;MAGSEQPPPRREDGDAPLPIEDAELALAGINMLLNNGFRESDQLFKKYRNHSPLMSFGASFVSFLNAMMTFEEEKMQLACDDLKATEKLCESEEAGVIETIKNKIKKNVDGRKSTLSMIDRLQRQIIVADCQVYLAVLSFVKQELSAYIKGGWILRKAWKIYNKCYTDINTLQEIYQKKTQESLTSDAANDNHIAAEGVTEDSLNRLKGAVSFGYGLFHLCISMVPPNLLKIINLLGFPGDRLQGLSSLMYASESKDMKAPLATLALLWYHTVVRPFFALDGSDNKAGLKEAKEILAKKESAYPNSSLFMFFKGRIQRLECQINSALTSFHTALELATDQREIQHVCLYEIGWCSMIEMNFKDAFESFERLKNESRWSQCYYAYLTAVCQGATGDVSGAQNVFKEVQKLFKRKNNQIEQFSVKKAERFRKQMPTKELCVLASIEVLYLWKALPNCSLSNLQHMSQACQDVDDASAVGLRNLLLGAIHKCLGNSEDAVQFFQQAAKDELCRQNNLYVQPYACYELGCLLLDNPETVPRGKTLLLQAKEEFTGYDFENRLHVRIHAALASLREVVPQ
;
A
#
# COMPACT_ATOMS: atom_id res chain seq x y z
N MET A 1 -19.62 -53.26 -66.67
CA MET A 1 -18.31 -52.70 -66.30
C MET A 1 -18.53 -51.74 -65.15
N ALA A 2 -17.96 -52.06 -64.00
CA ALA A 2 -18.10 -51.31 -62.77
C ALA A 2 -17.30 -50.00 -62.84
N GLY A 3 -17.92 -48.88 -62.47
CA GLY A 3 -17.27 -47.61 -62.18
C GLY A 3 -17.61 -47.24 -60.75
N SER A 4 -16.61 -47.32 -59.87
CA SER A 4 -16.67 -47.01 -58.44
C SER A 4 -16.80 -45.51 -58.19
N GLU A 5 -17.86 -45.07 -57.52
CA GLU A 5 -17.99 -43.72 -56.96
C GLU A 5 -17.04 -43.54 -55.77
N GLN A 6 -16.16 -42.53 -55.85
CA GLN A 6 -15.32 -42.09 -54.74
C GLN A 6 -16.14 -41.23 -53.76
N PRO A 7 -15.97 -41.39 -52.43
CA PRO A 7 -16.55 -40.49 -51.46
C PRO A 7 -15.81 -39.14 -51.44
N PRO A 8 -16.46 -38.04 -51.02
CA PRO A 8 -15.87 -36.70 -51.04
C PRO A 8 -14.70 -36.59 -50.06
N PRO A 9 -13.74 -35.67 -50.30
CA PRO A 9 -12.58 -35.51 -49.43
C PRO A 9 -13.02 -35.09 -48.03
N ARG A 10 -12.47 -35.78 -47.03
CA ARG A 10 -12.58 -35.40 -45.62
C ARG A 10 -12.04 -33.98 -45.48
N ARG A 11 -12.85 -33.10 -44.86
CA ARG A 11 -12.35 -31.82 -44.35
C ARG A 11 -11.18 -32.13 -43.41
N GLU A 12 -10.02 -31.59 -43.73
CA GLU A 12 -8.90 -31.54 -42.80
C GLU A 12 -9.42 -30.93 -41.51
N ASP A 13 -9.27 -31.68 -40.42
CA ASP A 13 -9.53 -31.23 -39.07
C ASP A 13 -8.77 -29.92 -38.89
N GLY A 14 -9.52 -28.83 -38.69
CA GLY A 14 -8.92 -27.54 -38.36
C GLY A 14 -8.05 -27.73 -37.13
N ASP A 15 -6.77 -27.36 -37.25
CA ASP A 15 -5.82 -27.33 -36.16
C ASP A 15 -6.52 -26.81 -34.89
N ALA A 16 -6.61 -27.67 -33.89
CA ALA A 16 -7.01 -27.24 -32.56
C ALA A 16 -6.07 -26.08 -32.16
N PRO A 17 -6.59 -24.95 -31.69
CA PRO A 17 -5.73 -23.84 -31.29
C PRO A 17 -4.69 -24.35 -30.29
N LEU A 18 -3.41 -24.05 -30.56
CA LEU A 18 -2.28 -24.37 -29.70
C LEU A 18 -2.64 -24.11 -28.23
N PRO A 19 -2.22 -24.97 -27.27
CA PRO A 19 -2.53 -24.77 -25.87
C PRO A 19 -1.98 -23.39 -25.45
N ILE A 20 -2.86 -22.47 -25.08
CA ILE A 20 -2.41 -21.18 -24.58
C ILE A 20 -1.73 -21.46 -23.24
N GLU A 21 -0.48 -21.04 -23.09
CA GLU A 21 0.28 -21.27 -21.87
C GLU A 21 -0.38 -20.50 -20.70
N ASP A 22 -0.85 -21.21 -19.67
CA ASP A 22 -1.61 -20.61 -18.55
C ASP A 22 -0.92 -19.40 -17.92
N ALA A 23 0.41 -19.39 -17.91
CA ALA A 23 1.22 -18.28 -17.43
C ALA A 23 0.97 -16.98 -18.21
N GLU A 24 0.92 -17.07 -19.54
CA GLU A 24 0.65 -15.92 -20.40
C GLU A 24 -0.79 -15.44 -20.25
N LEU A 25 -1.75 -16.37 -20.16
CA LEU A 25 -3.15 -16.04 -19.88
C LEU A 25 -3.33 -15.34 -18.53
N ALA A 26 -2.68 -15.86 -17.49
CA ALA A 26 -2.76 -15.27 -16.15
C ALA A 26 -2.14 -13.87 -16.13
N LEU A 27 -0.99 -13.68 -16.77
CA LEU A 27 -0.37 -12.36 -16.91
C LEU A 27 -1.24 -11.40 -17.72
N ALA A 28 -1.83 -11.85 -18.83
CA ALA A 28 -2.76 -11.07 -19.63
C ALA A 28 -3.99 -10.64 -18.81
N GLY A 29 -4.56 -11.53 -18.00
CA GLY A 29 -5.67 -11.22 -17.11
C GLY A 29 -5.31 -10.12 -16.10
N ILE A 30 -4.14 -10.19 -15.46
CA ILE A 30 -3.69 -9.13 -14.55
C ILE A 30 -3.41 -7.83 -15.31
N ASN A 31 -2.81 -7.87 -16.50
CA ASN A 31 -2.60 -6.66 -17.31
C ASN A 31 -3.92 -5.99 -17.74
N MET A 32 -4.97 -6.78 -18.04
CA MET A 32 -6.31 -6.26 -18.29
C MET A 32 -6.82 -5.51 -17.05
N LEU A 33 -6.71 -6.11 -15.87
CA LEU A 33 -7.10 -5.51 -14.60
C LEU A 33 -6.43 -4.14 -14.39
N LEU A 34 -5.11 -4.05 -14.59
CA LEU A 34 -4.38 -2.79 -14.42
C LEU A 34 -4.67 -1.76 -15.52
N ASN A 35 -5.11 -2.18 -16.71
CA ASN A 35 -5.50 -1.30 -17.83
C ASN A 35 -7.01 -1.02 -17.87
N ASN A 36 -7.63 -0.94 -16.70
CA ASN A 36 -9.07 -0.64 -16.51
C ASN A 36 -10.04 -1.73 -17.02
N GLY A 37 -9.55 -2.86 -17.51
CA GLY A 37 -10.33 -4.01 -17.99
C GLY A 37 -10.71 -4.98 -16.87
N PHE A 38 -11.38 -4.49 -15.83
CA PHE A 38 -11.71 -5.29 -14.64
C PHE A 38 -12.73 -6.40 -14.95
N ARG A 39 -13.73 -6.10 -15.79
CA ARG A 39 -14.77 -7.07 -16.16
C ARG A 39 -14.19 -8.16 -17.06
N GLU A 40 -13.33 -7.77 -17.98
CA GLU A 40 -12.61 -8.63 -18.93
C GLU A 40 -11.66 -9.57 -18.18
N SER A 41 -10.89 -9.04 -17.23
CA SER A 41 -10.06 -9.84 -16.33
C SER A 41 -10.88 -10.86 -15.54
N ASP A 42 -11.97 -10.42 -14.89
CA ASP A 42 -12.86 -11.30 -14.12
C ASP A 42 -13.47 -12.42 -15.00
N GLN A 43 -13.94 -12.07 -16.20
CA GLN A 43 -14.47 -13.05 -17.16
C GLN A 43 -13.42 -14.05 -17.60
N LEU A 44 -12.19 -13.60 -17.89
CA LEU A 44 -11.07 -14.46 -18.27
C LEU A 44 -10.77 -15.47 -17.15
N PHE A 45 -10.59 -15.00 -15.92
CA PHE A 45 -10.26 -15.90 -14.82
C PHE A 45 -11.42 -16.82 -14.45
N LYS A 46 -12.68 -16.38 -14.52
CA LYS A 46 -13.84 -17.25 -14.32
C LYS A 46 -13.93 -18.35 -15.38
N LYS A 47 -13.72 -18.01 -16.65
CA LYS A 47 -13.74 -18.98 -17.76
C LYS A 47 -12.69 -20.07 -17.55
N TYR A 48 -11.48 -19.69 -17.12
CA TYR A 48 -10.37 -20.61 -16.99
C TYR A 48 -10.14 -21.15 -15.56
N ARG A 49 -11.02 -20.82 -14.60
CA ARG A 49 -10.85 -21.13 -13.17
C ARG A 49 -10.51 -22.59 -12.88
N ASN A 50 -11.16 -23.51 -13.59
CA ASN A 50 -11.01 -24.96 -13.38
C ASN A 50 -9.97 -25.61 -14.31
N HIS A 51 -9.24 -24.82 -15.12
CA HIS A 51 -8.24 -25.37 -16.06
C HIS A 51 -6.92 -25.70 -15.35
N SER A 52 -6.48 -24.87 -14.40
CA SER A 52 -5.25 -25.13 -13.64
C SER A 52 -5.21 -24.40 -12.30
N PRO A 53 -4.28 -24.78 -11.38
CA PRO A 53 -4.10 -24.07 -10.12
C PRO A 53 -3.77 -22.59 -10.30
N LEU A 54 -3.03 -22.22 -11.35
CA LEU A 54 -2.65 -20.83 -11.62
C LEU A 54 -3.86 -19.99 -12.01
N MET A 55 -4.73 -20.52 -12.87
CA MET A 55 -5.97 -19.83 -13.26
C MET A 55 -7.00 -19.80 -12.11
N SER A 56 -7.07 -20.87 -11.30
CA SER A 56 -7.86 -20.87 -10.07
C SER A 56 -7.38 -19.79 -9.10
N PHE A 57 -6.06 -19.64 -8.94
CA PHE A 57 -5.47 -18.58 -8.13
C PHE A 57 -5.79 -17.19 -8.66
N GLY A 58 -5.67 -16.96 -9.96
CA GLY A 58 -6.06 -15.67 -10.56
C GLY A 58 -7.52 -15.29 -10.28
N ALA A 59 -8.44 -16.25 -10.37
CA ALA A 59 -9.84 -16.04 -10.01
C ALA A 59 -10.01 -15.71 -8.51
N SER A 60 -9.37 -16.48 -7.62
CA SER A 60 -9.40 -16.20 -6.18
C SER A 60 -8.77 -14.84 -5.83
N PHE A 61 -7.74 -14.43 -6.58
CA PHE A 61 -7.09 -13.13 -6.40
C PHE A 61 -8.01 -11.97 -6.80
N VAL A 62 -8.74 -12.08 -7.91
CA VAL A 62 -9.77 -11.08 -8.30
C VAL A 62 -10.87 -10.99 -7.23
N SER A 63 -11.36 -12.13 -6.73
CA SER A 63 -12.32 -12.17 -5.62
C SER A 63 -11.76 -11.47 -4.37
N PHE A 64 -10.50 -11.73 -4.02
CA PHE A 64 -9.80 -11.08 -2.91
C PHE A 64 -9.67 -9.57 -3.09
N LEU A 65 -9.25 -9.09 -4.26
CA LEU A 65 -9.15 -7.65 -4.54
C LEU A 65 -10.52 -6.98 -4.42
N ASN A 66 -11.56 -7.56 -5.00
CA ASN A 66 -12.92 -7.04 -4.92
C ASN A 66 -13.39 -6.95 -3.46
N ALA A 67 -13.12 -7.98 -2.65
CA ALA A 67 -13.43 -7.98 -1.23
C ALA A 67 -12.68 -6.88 -0.45
N MET A 68 -11.38 -6.72 -0.70
CA MET A 68 -10.55 -5.72 -0.02
C MET A 68 -10.94 -4.29 -0.37
N MET A 69 -11.30 -4.05 -1.63
CA MET A 69 -11.71 -2.75 -2.12
C MET A 69 -13.09 -2.37 -1.57
N THR A 70 -14.08 -3.25 -1.70
CA THR A 70 -15.48 -2.94 -1.40
C THR A 70 -15.85 -3.08 0.07
N PHE A 71 -15.10 -3.88 0.84
CA PHE A 71 -15.37 -4.15 2.25
C PHE A 71 -16.77 -4.72 2.53
N GLU A 72 -17.33 -5.48 1.60
CA GLU A 72 -18.63 -6.15 1.76
C GLU A 72 -18.43 -7.51 2.41
N GLU A 73 -19.14 -7.80 3.50
CA GLU A 73 -18.97 -9.05 4.24
C GLU A 73 -19.18 -10.29 3.36
N GLU A 74 -20.17 -10.25 2.46
CA GLU A 74 -20.44 -11.31 1.48
C GLU A 74 -19.26 -11.53 0.53
N LYS A 75 -18.64 -10.46 0.03
CA LYS A 75 -17.48 -10.55 -0.86
C LYS A 75 -16.24 -11.03 -0.10
N MET A 76 -16.05 -10.59 1.15
CA MET A 76 -14.98 -11.11 2.01
C MET A 76 -15.13 -12.61 2.26
N GLN A 77 -16.36 -13.08 2.48
CA GLN A 77 -16.64 -14.49 2.69
C GLN A 77 -16.41 -15.29 1.39
N LEU A 78 -16.91 -14.80 0.25
CA LEU A 78 -16.64 -15.40 -1.07
C LEU A 78 -15.13 -15.50 -1.35
N ALA A 79 -14.37 -14.43 -1.12
CA ALA A 79 -12.92 -14.44 -1.31
C ALA A 79 -12.24 -15.47 -0.38
N CYS A 80 -12.67 -15.58 0.87
CA CYS A 80 -12.16 -16.56 1.82
C CYS A 80 -12.39 -18.00 1.33
N ASP A 81 -13.59 -18.29 0.81
CA ASP A 81 -13.95 -19.62 0.33
C ASP A 81 -13.22 -19.96 -0.98
N ASP A 82 -13.13 -19.00 -1.90
CA ASP A 82 -12.36 -19.10 -3.13
C ASP A 82 -10.86 -19.37 -2.88
N LEU A 83 -10.26 -18.70 -1.90
CA LEU A 83 -8.85 -18.89 -1.54
C LEU A 83 -8.60 -20.27 -0.92
N LYS A 84 -9.49 -20.74 -0.04
CA LYS A 84 -9.40 -22.09 0.54
C LYS A 84 -9.60 -23.18 -0.49
N ALA A 85 -10.50 -22.98 -1.45
CA ALA A 85 -10.71 -23.93 -2.54
C ALA A 85 -9.45 -24.06 -3.41
N THR A 86 -8.81 -22.94 -3.75
CA THR A 86 -7.52 -22.94 -4.48
C THR A 86 -6.40 -23.56 -3.65
N GLU A 87 -6.29 -23.26 -2.35
CA GLU A 87 -5.29 -23.89 -1.45
C GLU A 87 -5.47 -25.41 -1.45
N LYS A 88 -6.70 -25.91 -1.30
CA LYS A 88 -7.01 -27.33 -1.32
C LYS A 88 -6.68 -28.00 -2.66
N LEU A 89 -6.94 -27.32 -3.78
CA LEU A 89 -6.57 -27.80 -5.13
C LEU A 89 -5.05 -27.98 -5.27
N CYS A 90 -4.26 -27.10 -4.66
CA CYS A 90 -2.80 -27.21 -4.64
C CYS A 90 -2.32 -28.34 -3.73
N GLU A 91 -2.92 -28.53 -2.55
CA GLU A 91 -2.52 -29.55 -1.55
C GLU A 91 -2.96 -30.99 -1.89
N SER A 92 -4.12 -31.18 -2.55
CA SER A 92 -4.71 -32.51 -2.77
C SER A 92 -3.86 -33.45 -3.64
N GLU A 93 -2.98 -32.90 -4.48
CA GLU A 93 -2.06 -33.69 -5.30
C GLU A 93 -0.67 -33.88 -4.66
N GLU A 94 -0.34 -33.16 -3.58
CA GLU A 94 0.87 -33.42 -2.78
C GLU A 94 0.66 -34.61 -1.82
N ALA A 95 -0.55 -34.78 -1.27
CA ALA A 95 -0.86 -35.87 -0.34
C ALA A 95 -0.73 -37.28 -0.97
N GLY A 96 -1.08 -37.42 -2.25
CA GLY A 96 -0.91 -38.68 -2.99
C GLY A 96 0.55 -39.10 -3.19
N VAL A 97 1.50 -38.17 -3.08
CA VAL A 97 2.93 -38.43 -3.26
C VAL A 97 3.54 -39.07 -2.01
N ILE A 98 3.11 -38.67 -0.80
CA ILE A 98 3.62 -39.24 0.46
C ILE A 98 3.17 -40.69 0.64
N GLU A 99 1.94 -41.03 0.23
CA GLU A 99 1.43 -42.41 0.26
C GLU A 99 2.10 -43.30 -0.80
N THR A 100 2.49 -42.72 -1.94
CA THR A 100 3.15 -43.43 -3.03
C THR A 100 4.64 -43.69 -2.75
N ILE A 101 5.34 -42.81 -2.03
CA ILE A 101 6.75 -43.02 -1.64
C ILE A 101 6.90 -44.22 -0.69
N LYS A 102 5.90 -44.46 0.18
CA LYS A 102 5.91 -45.63 1.08
C LYS A 102 5.71 -46.96 0.34
N ASN A 103 5.07 -46.93 -0.83
CA ASN A 103 4.76 -48.11 -1.63
C ASN A 103 5.70 -48.33 -2.84
N LYS A 104 6.46 -47.32 -3.30
CA LYS A 104 7.36 -47.42 -4.48
C LYS A 104 8.81 -47.88 -4.20
N ILE A 105 9.16 -48.23 -2.96
CA ILE A 105 10.40 -48.98 -2.68
C ILE A 105 10.26 -50.47 -3.09
N LYS A 106 9.06 -50.89 -3.51
CA LYS A 106 8.80 -52.20 -4.12
C LYS A 106 8.24 -52.03 -5.54
N LYS A 107 9.07 -52.42 -6.52
CA LYS A 107 8.80 -52.64 -7.96
C LYS A 107 8.95 -51.45 -8.92
N ASN A 108 9.96 -51.60 -9.78
CA ASN A 108 10.04 -51.00 -11.10
C ASN A 108 9.08 -51.70 -12.08
N VAL A 109 8.74 -50.96 -13.15
CA VAL A 109 8.07 -51.34 -14.40
C VAL A 109 6.53 -51.39 -14.34
N ASP A 110 5.90 -50.24 -14.60
CA ASP A 110 4.94 -50.04 -15.71
C ASP A 110 4.42 -48.59 -15.74
N GLY A 111 4.15 -48.09 -16.96
CA GLY A 111 4.09 -46.67 -17.31
C GLY A 111 2.81 -45.87 -16.96
N ARG A 112 2.95 -44.54 -17.17
CA ARG A 112 1.91 -43.50 -17.29
C ARG A 112 0.96 -43.30 -16.09
N LYS A 113 1.51 -42.96 -14.91
CA LYS A 113 0.79 -42.14 -13.92
C LYS A 113 1.67 -40.99 -13.42
N SER A 114 1.18 -39.77 -13.68
CA SER A 114 1.78 -38.45 -13.51
C SER A 114 2.62 -38.27 -12.24
N THR A 115 3.94 -38.13 -12.39
CA THR A 115 4.76 -37.43 -11.40
C THR A 115 4.70 -35.96 -11.78
N LEU A 116 4.15 -35.09 -10.92
CA LEU A 116 4.14 -33.64 -11.14
C LEU A 116 5.56 -33.15 -11.47
N SER A 117 5.69 -32.28 -12.47
CA SER A 117 6.98 -31.62 -12.74
C SER A 117 7.44 -30.87 -11.50
N MET A 118 8.75 -30.79 -11.28
CA MET A 118 9.34 -30.00 -10.19
C MET A 118 8.85 -28.54 -10.23
N ILE A 119 8.66 -28.00 -11.44
CA ILE A 119 8.14 -26.65 -11.70
C ILE A 119 6.70 -26.52 -11.18
N ASP A 120 5.83 -27.47 -11.50
CA ASP A 120 4.43 -27.46 -11.04
C ASP A 120 4.31 -27.55 -9.53
N ARG A 121 5.17 -28.36 -8.89
CA ARG A 121 5.21 -28.47 -7.42
C ARG A 121 5.58 -27.14 -6.77
N LEU A 122 6.64 -26.47 -7.26
CA LEU A 122 7.05 -25.17 -6.75
C LEU A 122 5.97 -24.10 -7.00
N GLN A 123 5.33 -24.11 -8.17
CA GLN A 123 4.22 -23.20 -8.48
C GLN A 123 3.06 -23.37 -7.49
N ARG A 124 2.65 -24.60 -7.21
CA ARG A 124 1.57 -24.90 -6.24
C ARG A 124 1.93 -24.44 -4.84
N GLN A 125 3.18 -24.65 -4.41
CA GLN A 125 3.64 -24.19 -3.09
C GLN A 125 3.63 -22.66 -2.98
N ILE A 126 4.05 -21.95 -4.02
CA ILE A 126 3.96 -20.48 -4.08
C ILE A 126 2.49 -20.03 -3.98
N ILE A 127 1.58 -20.67 -4.75
CA ILE A 127 0.14 -20.36 -4.71
C ILE A 127 -0.47 -20.61 -3.32
N VAL A 128 -0.08 -21.69 -2.63
CA VAL A 128 -0.50 -21.97 -1.25
C VAL A 128 -0.03 -20.86 -0.31
N ALA A 129 1.22 -20.41 -0.45
CA ALA A 129 1.75 -19.31 0.34
C ALA A 129 0.98 -17.99 0.07
N ASP A 130 0.67 -17.70 -1.20
CA ASP A 130 -0.12 -16.53 -1.59
C ASP A 130 -1.53 -16.58 -0.97
N CYS A 131 -2.21 -17.73 -1.05
CA CYS A 131 -3.53 -17.92 -0.47
C CYS A 131 -3.51 -17.67 1.05
N GLN A 132 -2.48 -18.16 1.75
CA GLN A 132 -2.31 -17.93 3.17
C GLN A 132 -2.10 -16.46 3.51
N VAL A 133 -1.30 -15.72 2.73
CA VAL A 133 -1.14 -14.28 2.91
C VAL A 133 -2.49 -13.57 2.78
N TYR A 134 -3.24 -13.85 1.73
CA TYR A 134 -4.53 -13.19 1.49
C TYR A 134 -5.58 -13.55 2.56
N LEU A 135 -5.61 -14.80 3.02
CA LEU A 135 -6.45 -15.22 4.15
C LEU A 135 -6.06 -14.54 5.47
N ALA A 136 -4.75 -14.31 5.70
CA ALA A 136 -4.29 -13.55 6.86
C ALA A 136 -4.71 -12.08 6.77
N VAL A 137 -4.61 -11.45 5.60
CA VAL A 137 -5.07 -10.07 5.37
C VAL A 137 -6.57 -9.95 5.62
N LEU A 138 -7.39 -10.85 5.06
CA LEU A 138 -8.84 -10.89 5.33
C LEU A 138 -9.16 -11.10 6.82
N SER A 139 -8.31 -11.81 7.56
CA SER A 139 -8.47 -11.98 9.01
C SER A 139 -8.16 -10.69 9.76
N PHE A 140 -7.10 -9.98 9.40
CA PHE A 140 -6.74 -8.70 10.03
C PHE A 140 -7.78 -7.60 9.82
N VAL A 141 -8.44 -7.62 8.66
CA VAL A 141 -9.54 -6.72 8.32
C VAL A 141 -10.69 -6.80 9.34
N LYS A 142 -10.91 -7.94 10.00
CA LYS A 142 -11.95 -8.10 11.02
C LYS A 142 -11.70 -7.31 12.30
N GLN A 143 -10.47 -6.82 12.51
CA GLN A 143 -10.06 -6.00 13.66
C GLN A 143 -10.28 -6.64 15.06
N GLU A 144 -10.32 -7.96 15.14
CA GLU A 144 -10.45 -8.71 16.40
C GLU A 144 -9.10 -9.23 16.88
N LEU A 145 -8.86 -9.23 18.20
CA LEU A 145 -7.59 -9.70 18.78
C LEU A 145 -7.28 -11.16 18.42
N SER A 146 -8.30 -12.03 18.47
CA SER A 146 -8.21 -13.43 18.06
C SER A 146 -7.84 -13.57 16.58
N ALA A 147 -8.38 -12.69 15.73
CA ALA A 147 -8.09 -12.67 14.30
C ALA A 147 -6.65 -12.19 14.02
N TYR A 148 -6.10 -11.26 14.81
CA TYR A 148 -4.69 -10.86 14.72
C TYR A 148 -3.73 -12.00 15.07
N ILE A 149 -4.01 -12.77 16.13
CA ILE A 149 -3.18 -13.92 16.52
C ILE A 149 -3.23 -14.99 15.42
N LYS A 150 -4.43 -15.33 14.96
CA LYS A 150 -4.63 -16.30 13.87
C LYS A 150 -3.93 -15.86 12.59
N GLY A 151 -4.12 -14.62 12.17
CA GLY A 151 -3.48 -14.07 10.98
C GLY A 151 -1.95 -14.06 11.08
N GLY A 152 -1.39 -13.71 12.25
CA GLY A 152 0.05 -13.78 12.49
C GLY A 152 0.62 -15.20 12.37
N TRP A 153 -0.12 -16.21 12.82
CA TRP A 153 0.29 -17.61 12.68
C TRP A 153 0.20 -18.12 11.23
N ILE A 154 -0.84 -17.70 10.50
CA ILE A 154 -0.99 -18.00 9.06
C ILE A 154 0.15 -17.37 8.25
N LEU A 155 0.50 -16.11 8.52
CA LEU A 155 1.67 -15.46 7.91
C LEU A 155 2.95 -16.24 8.18
N ARG A 156 3.06 -16.91 9.33
CA ARG A 156 4.20 -17.77 9.64
C ARG A 156 4.32 -18.98 8.74
N LYS A 157 3.20 -19.62 8.44
CA LYS A 157 3.16 -20.73 7.50
C LYS A 157 3.58 -20.24 6.11
N ALA A 158 3.00 -19.13 5.65
CA ALA A 158 3.30 -18.55 4.34
C ALA A 158 4.78 -18.20 4.17
N TRP A 159 5.38 -17.48 5.14
CA TRP A 159 6.80 -17.13 5.10
C TRP A 159 7.71 -18.35 4.95
N LYS A 160 7.46 -19.42 5.72
CA LYS A 160 8.29 -20.64 5.66
C LYS A 160 8.24 -21.26 4.27
N ILE A 161 7.08 -21.24 3.63
CA ILE A 161 6.90 -21.77 2.27
C ILE A 161 7.64 -20.88 1.27
N TYR A 162 7.48 -19.56 1.32
CA TYR A 162 8.22 -18.64 0.44
C TYR A 162 9.73 -18.78 0.60
N ASN A 163 10.24 -18.77 1.82
CA ASN A 163 11.67 -18.88 2.09
C ASN A 163 12.26 -20.18 1.53
N LYS A 164 11.54 -21.30 1.72
CA LYS A 164 11.93 -22.59 1.15
C LYS A 164 11.92 -22.56 -0.38
N CYS A 165 10.81 -22.14 -0.99
CA CYS A 165 10.69 -22.08 -2.46
C CYS A 165 11.74 -21.16 -3.07
N TYR A 166 12.01 -20.01 -2.45
CA TYR A 166 13.01 -19.05 -2.91
C TYR A 166 14.42 -19.65 -2.90
N THR A 167 14.76 -20.40 -1.85
CA THR A 167 16.03 -21.12 -1.72
C THR A 167 16.13 -22.25 -2.76
N ASP A 168 15.11 -23.10 -2.85
CA ASP A 168 15.07 -24.23 -3.78
C ASP A 168 15.21 -23.75 -5.25
N ILE A 169 14.50 -22.67 -5.62
CA ILE A 169 14.57 -22.09 -6.97
C ILE A 169 15.96 -21.51 -7.26
N ASN A 170 16.59 -20.83 -6.31
CA ASN A 170 17.96 -20.32 -6.48
C ASN A 170 18.96 -21.46 -6.73
N THR A 171 18.89 -22.52 -5.91
CA THR A 171 19.77 -23.68 -6.08
C THR A 171 19.55 -24.34 -7.45
N LEU A 172 18.30 -24.42 -7.92
CA LEU A 172 18.01 -24.94 -9.27
C LEU A 172 18.57 -24.04 -10.37
N GLN A 173 18.50 -22.71 -10.22
CA GLN A 173 19.10 -21.76 -11.17
C GLN A 173 20.62 -21.92 -11.24
N GLU A 174 21.29 -22.02 -10.10
CA GLU A 174 22.74 -22.23 -10.03
C GLU A 174 23.16 -23.56 -10.71
N ILE A 175 22.41 -24.64 -10.48
CA ILE A 175 22.66 -25.93 -11.12
C ILE A 175 22.49 -25.83 -12.64
N TYR A 176 21.44 -25.15 -13.10
CA TYR A 176 21.17 -24.98 -14.54
C TYR A 176 22.26 -24.12 -15.22
N GLN A 177 22.68 -23.03 -14.57
CA GLN A 177 23.76 -22.17 -15.06
C GLN A 177 25.09 -22.92 -15.17
N LYS A 178 25.48 -23.67 -14.14
CA LYS A 178 26.70 -24.49 -14.16
C LYS A 178 26.70 -25.51 -15.29
N LYS A 179 25.59 -26.24 -15.48
CA LYS A 179 25.44 -27.22 -16.57
C LYS A 179 25.50 -26.59 -17.96
N THR A 180 24.90 -25.42 -18.12
CA THR A 180 24.94 -24.69 -19.40
C THR A 180 26.36 -24.21 -19.71
N GLN A 181 27.08 -23.75 -18.68
CA GLN A 181 28.47 -23.29 -18.82
C GLN A 181 29.45 -24.45 -19.09
N GLU A 182 29.26 -25.60 -18.45
CA GLU A 182 30.05 -26.82 -18.70
C GLU A 182 29.81 -27.39 -20.10
N SER A 183 28.55 -27.42 -20.57
CA SER A 183 28.17 -27.83 -21.93
C SER A 183 28.78 -26.97 -23.04
N LEU A 184 29.06 -25.69 -22.78
CA LEU A 184 29.70 -24.79 -23.74
C LEU A 184 31.24 -24.96 -23.78
N THR A 185 31.81 -25.71 -22.83
CA THR A 185 33.27 -25.94 -22.71
C THR A 185 33.72 -27.34 -23.13
N SER A 186 32.79 -28.26 -23.42
CA SER A 186 33.10 -29.63 -23.81
C SER A 186 32.57 -29.98 -25.22
N ASP A 187 33.47 -30.17 -26.19
CA ASP A 187 33.19 -30.77 -27.51
C ASP A 187 32.97 -32.30 -27.43
N ALA A 188 32.19 -32.77 -26.45
CA ALA A 188 31.90 -34.19 -26.28
C ALA A 188 30.49 -34.51 -26.78
N ALA A 189 30.39 -34.73 -28.09
CA ALA A 189 29.23 -35.31 -28.75
C ALA A 189 29.08 -36.80 -28.40
N ASN A 190 28.65 -37.11 -27.18
CA ASN A 190 27.94 -38.34 -26.82
C ASN A 190 27.75 -38.38 -25.31
N ASP A 191 26.54 -38.07 -24.85
CA ASP A 191 25.98 -38.75 -23.69
C ASP A 191 24.46 -38.70 -23.77
N ASN A 192 23.84 -39.84 -23.46
CA ASN A 192 22.39 -40.03 -23.44
C ASN A 192 21.75 -39.03 -22.46
N HIS A 193 21.28 -37.90 -22.99
CA HIS A 193 20.58 -36.87 -22.25
C HIS A 193 19.28 -37.42 -21.66
N ILE A 194 19.28 -37.75 -20.38
CA ILE A 194 18.09 -37.52 -19.55
C ILE A 194 18.04 -36.00 -19.36
N ALA A 195 17.53 -35.29 -20.37
CA ALA A 195 17.06 -33.93 -20.15
C ALA A 195 16.07 -34.02 -18.98
N ALA A 196 16.19 -33.11 -18.01
CA ALA A 196 15.13 -32.93 -17.03
C ALA A 196 13.88 -32.47 -17.82
N GLU A 197 13.08 -33.43 -18.29
CA GLU A 197 11.90 -33.18 -19.12
C GLU A 197 11.03 -32.13 -18.43
N GLY A 198 10.88 -30.96 -19.09
CA GLY A 198 9.97 -29.90 -18.65
C GLY A 198 10.55 -28.77 -17.80
N VAL A 199 11.87 -28.67 -17.57
CA VAL A 199 12.48 -27.49 -16.91
C VAL A 199 13.17 -26.60 -17.95
N THR A 200 12.52 -25.50 -18.34
CA THR A 200 13.11 -24.45 -19.18
C THR A 200 13.64 -23.29 -18.33
N GLU A 201 14.64 -22.57 -18.85
CA GLU A 201 15.14 -21.35 -18.22
C GLU A 201 14.02 -20.32 -18.02
N ASP A 202 13.15 -20.15 -19.02
CA ASP A 202 11.97 -19.28 -18.93
C ASP A 202 11.02 -19.69 -17.79
N SER A 203 10.74 -20.99 -17.63
CA SER A 203 9.88 -21.50 -16.55
C SER A 203 10.48 -21.22 -15.17
N LEU A 204 11.81 -21.37 -15.05
CA LEU A 204 12.53 -21.16 -13.79
C LEU A 204 12.62 -19.67 -13.43
N ASN A 205 12.88 -18.80 -14.42
CA ASN A 205 12.87 -17.35 -14.25
C ASN A 205 11.47 -16.82 -13.88
N ARG A 206 10.42 -17.38 -14.49
CA ARG A 206 9.03 -17.07 -14.12
C ARG A 206 8.71 -17.47 -12.68
N LEU A 207 9.05 -18.71 -12.28
CA LEU A 207 8.88 -19.14 -10.89
C LEU A 207 9.67 -18.28 -9.90
N LYS A 208 10.88 -17.88 -10.27
CA LYS A 208 11.69 -16.96 -9.49
C LYS A 208 10.99 -15.62 -9.34
N GLY A 209 10.37 -15.08 -10.40
CA GLY A 209 9.54 -13.89 -10.35
C GLY A 209 8.36 -14.04 -9.38
N ALA A 210 7.62 -15.15 -9.51
CA ALA A 210 6.46 -15.46 -8.69
C ALA A 210 6.79 -15.51 -7.19
N VAL A 211 7.83 -16.23 -6.80
CA VAL A 211 8.24 -16.36 -5.38
C VAL A 211 8.83 -15.06 -4.84
N SER A 212 9.55 -14.29 -5.67
CA SER A 212 10.23 -13.06 -5.26
C SER A 212 9.24 -11.95 -4.88
N PHE A 213 8.03 -11.96 -5.44
CA PHE A 213 6.97 -11.03 -5.03
C PHE A 213 6.60 -11.21 -3.55
N GLY A 214 6.16 -12.41 -3.16
CA GLY A 214 5.79 -12.70 -1.78
C GLY A 214 6.97 -12.59 -0.81
N TYR A 215 8.11 -13.17 -1.18
CA TYR A 215 9.35 -13.09 -0.40
C TYR A 215 9.78 -11.64 -0.16
N GLY A 216 9.74 -10.80 -1.20
CA GLY A 216 10.09 -9.39 -1.13
C GLY A 216 9.14 -8.58 -0.26
N LEU A 217 7.82 -8.79 -0.39
CA LEU A 217 6.81 -8.15 0.46
C LEU A 217 7.02 -8.46 1.94
N PHE A 218 7.31 -9.72 2.31
CA PHE A 218 7.58 -10.07 3.70
C PHE A 218 8.79 -9.30 4.26
N HIS A 219 9.92 -9.35 3.56
CA HIS A 219 11.13 -8.63 3.96
C HIS A 219 10.88 -7.13 4.10
N LEU A 220 10.19 -6.53 3.14
CA LEU A 220 9.88 -5.10 3.13
C LEU A 220 8.95 -4.73 4.29
N CYS A 221 7.80 -5.40 4.43
CA CYS A 221 6.82 -5.12 5.48
C CYS A 221 7.42 -5.27 6.88
N ILE A 222 8.20 -6.32 7.14
CA ILE A 222 8.83 -6.54 8.44
C ILE A 222 9.90 -5.49 8.74
N SER A 223 10.66 -5.04 7.73
CA SER A 223 11.67 -3.98 7.89
C SER A 223 11.12 -2.61 8.29
N MET A 224 9.79 -2.44 8.21
CA MET A 224 9.09 -1.20 8.56
C MET A 224 8.38 -1.28 9.91
N VAL A 225 8.42 -2.45 10.59
CA VAL A 225 7.75 -2.59 11.88
C VAL A 225 8.55 -1.89 12.98
N PRO A 226 7.91 -1.03 13.80
CA PRO A 226 8.57 -0.32 14.88
C PRO A 226 9.34 -1.24 15.87
N PRO A 227 10.49 -0.78 16.42
CA PRO A 227 11.33 -1.59 17.31
C PRO A 227 10.64 -2.18 18.54
N ASN A 228 9.66 -1.45 19.11
CA ASN A 228 8.86 -1.91 20.25
C ASN A 228 7.99 -3.14 19.92
N LEU A 229 7.65 -3.36 18.64
CA LEU A 229 6.90 -4.51 18.16
C LEU A 229 7.81 -5.65 17.64
N LEU A 230 9.11 -5.41 17.47
CA LEU A 230 10.05 -6.44 16.99
C LEU A 230 10.15 -7.65 17.92
N LYS A 231 9.92 -7.49 19.24
CA LYS A 231 9.90 -8.63 20.18
C LYS A 231 8.83 -9.66 19.81
N ILE A 232 7.66 -9.20 19.35
CA ILE A 232 6.57 -10.06 18.91
C ILE A 232 6.91 -10.72 17.57
N ILE A 233 7.58 -10.01 16.68
CA ILE A 233 8.00 -10.54 15.37
C ILE A 233 9.11 -11.58 15.51
N ASN A 234 10.09 -11.34 16.38
CA ASN A 234 11.16 -12.29 16.68
C ASN A 234 10.59 -13.61 17.24
N LEU A 235 9.49 -13.54 18.01
CA LEU A 235 8.76 -14.73 18.47
C LEU A 235 8.13 -15.52 17.30
N LEU A 236 7.70 -14.83 16.24
CA LEU A 236 7.17 -15.46 15.03
C LEU A 236 8.29 -15.97 14.09
N GLY A 237 9.48 -15.38 14.15
CA GLY A 237 10.70 -15.87 13.50
C GLY A 237 10.86 -15.47 12.03
N PHE A 238 10.51 -14.22 11.66
CA PHE A 238 10.75 -13.67 10.32
C PHE A 238 11.89 -12.66 10.33
N PRO A 239 12.91 -12.80 9.47
CA PRO A 239 13.87 -11.74 9.23
C PRO A 239 13.22 -10.63 8.38
N GLY A 240 13.49 -9.37 8.72
CA GLY A 240 13.14 -8.20 7.90
C GLY A 240 14.40 -7.56 7.35
N ASP A 241 14.49 -7.45 6.03
CA ASP A 241 15.61 -6.79 5.35
C ASP A 241 15.04 -5.95 4.21
N ARG A 242 15.16 -4.64 4.34
CA ARG A 242 14.58 -3.70 3.38
C ARG A 242 15.21 -3.82 1.99
N LEU A 243 16.53 -3.97 1.92
CA LEU A 243 17.26 -4.04 0.65
C LEU A 243 16.94 -5.34 -0.07
N GLN A 244 16.92 -6.46 0.66
CA GLN A 244 16.48 -7.74 0.11
C GLN A 244 15.02 -7.67 -0.37
N GLY A 245 14.15 -7.02 0.40
CA GLY A 245 12.75 -6.82 0.05
C GLY A 245 12.59 -6.08 -1.28
N LEU A 246 13.25 -4.94 -1.42
CA LEU A 246 13.21 -4.12 -2.64
C LEU A 246 13.84 -4.81 -3.85
N SER A 247 14.99 -5.46 -3.67
CA SER A 247 15.66 -6.22 -4.74
C SER A 247 14.77 -7.35 -5.29
N SER A 248 14.11 -8.09 -4.38
CA SER A 248 13.21 -9.19 -4.77
C SER A 248 11.96 -8.69 -5.50
N LEU A 249 11.38 -7.58 -5.05
CA LEU A 249 10.25 -6.93 -5.73
C LEU A 249 10.65 -6.38 -7.10
N MET A 250 11.84 -5.78 -7.22
CA MET A 250 12.36 -5.29 -8.49
C MET A 250 12.50 -6.45 -9.49
N TYR A 251 13.12 -7.56 -9.06
CA TYR A 251 13.21 -8.78 -9.87
C TYR A 251 11.83 -9.29 -10.31
N ALA A 252 10.89 -9.38 -9.37
CA ALA A 252 9.53 -9.81 -9.68
C ALA A 252 8.85 -8.91 -10.73
N SER A 253 9.06 -7.59 -10.65
CA SER A 253 8.45 -6.60 -11.53
C SER A 253 8.95 -6.62 -12.98
N GLU A 254 10.08 -7.28 -13.22
CA GLU A 254 10.66 -7.49 -14.56
C GLU A 254 10.48 -8.92 -15.09
N SER A 255 9.82 -9.77 -14.31
CA SER A 255 9.53 -11.15 -14.74
C SER A 255 8.33 -11.23 -15.69
N LYS A 256 8.14 -12.40 -16.29
CA LYS A 256 6.94 -12.76 -17.08
C LYS A 256 5.85 -13.43 -16.25
N ASP A 257 5.93 -13.35 -14.92
CA ASP A 257 4.90 -13.91 -14.04
C ASP A 257 3.70 -12.97 -13.90
N MET A 258 2.51 -13.52 -13.66
CA MET A 258 1.30 -12.73 -13.44
C MET A 258 1.41 -11.71 -12.29
N LYS A 259 2.34 -11.92 -11.34
CA LYS A 259 2.58 -10.99 -10.22
C LYS A 259 3.48 -9.82 -10.59
N ALA A 260 4.13 -9.80 -11.76
CA ALA A 260 5.03 -8.73 -12.15
C ALA A 260 4.37 -7.33 -12.12
N PRO A 261 3.16 -7.13 -12.69
CA PRO A 261 2.45 -5.86 -12.57
C PRO A 261 2.14 -5.47 -11.12
N LEU A 262 1.82 -6.44 -10.26
CA LEU A 262 1.55 -6.21 -8.84
C LEU A 262 2.82 -5.80 -8.08
N ALA A 263 3.97 -6.36 -8.43
CA ALA A 263 5.27 -5.96 -7.90
C ALA A 263 5.60 -4.50 -8.28
N THR A 264 5.33 -4.11 -9.53
CA THR A 264 5.45 -2.71 -9.97
C THR A 264 4.57 -1.78 -9.12
N LEU A 265 3.29 -2.11 -8.92
CA LEU A 265 2.40 -1.31 -8.07
C LEU A 265 2.87 -1.27 -6.61
N ALA A 266 3.37 -2.37 -6.07
CA ALA A 266 3.90 -2.43 -4.70
C ALA A 266 5.10 -1.49 -4.52
N LEU A 267 6.01 -1.44 -5.50
CA LEU A 267 7.15 -0.51 -5.50
C LEU A 267 6.66 0.94 -5.60
N LEU A 268 5.73 1.26 -6.49
CA LEU A 268 5.14 2.60 -6.61
C LEU A 268 4.47 3.06 -5.32
N TRP A 269 3.66 2.19 -4.69
CA TRP A 269 3.08 2.44 -3.37
C TRP A 269 4.15 2.68 -2.31
N TYR A 270 5.18 1.84 -2.29
CA TYR A 270 6.27 1.98 -1.33
C TYR A 270 6.96 3.34 -1.45
N HIS A 271 7.38 3.71 -2.67
CA HIS A 271 8.12 4.94 -2.93
C HIS A 271 7.29 6.21 -2.79
N THR A 272 6.00 6.18 -3.15
CA THR A 272 5.15 7.39 -3.20
C THR A 272 4.19 7.55 -2.00
N VAL A 273 4.04 6.53 -1.17
CA VAL A 273 3.13 6.58 -0.02
C VAL A 273 3.81 6.14 1.26
N VAL A 274 4.41 4.94 1.28
CA VAL A 274 4.96 4.36 2.51
C VAL A 274 6.20 5.14 2.99
N ARG A 275 7.18 5.40 2.11
CA ARG A 275 8.39 6.17 2.46
C ARG A 275 8.04 7.57 2.99
N PRO A 276 7.21 8.39 2.30
CA PRO A 276 6.83 9.71 2.82
C PRO A 276 6.02 9.63 4.12
N PHE A 277 5.13 8.64 4.28
CA PHE A 277 4.27 8.52 5.46
C PHE A 277 5.06 8.20 6.74
N PHE A 278 6.01 7.27 6.66
CA PHE A 278 6.87 6.89 7.79
C PHE A 278 8.14 7.74 7.90
N ALA A 279 8.37 8.66 6.96
CA ALA A 279 9.60 9.47 6.87
C ALA A 279 10.87 8.60 6.92
N LEU A 280 10.89 7.50 6.15
CA LEU A 280 11.98 6.52 6.18
C LEU A 280 13.33 7.11 5.74
N ASP A 281 13.30 8.18 4.94
CA ASP A 281 14.46 8.93 4.46
C ASP A 281 14.54 10.33 5.12
N GLY A 282 13.88 10.51 6.28
CA GLY A 282 13.80 11.80 6.96
C GLY A 282 12.95 12.82 6.19
N SER A 283 13.50 14.01 5.92
CA SER A 283 12.86 15.07 5.13
C SER A 283 13.14 14.95 3.62
N ASP A 284 14.09 14.09 3.19
CA ASP A 284 14.50 13.99 1.80
C ASP A 284 13.77 12.85 1.07
N ASN A 285 12.73 13.19 0.31
CA ASN A 285 11.99 12.24 -0.50
C ASN A 285 12.62 12.00 -1.89
N LYS A 286 13.76 12.63 -2.24
CA LYS A 286 14.31 12.62 -3.61
C LYS A 286 14.62 11.23 -4.11
N ALA A 287 15.23 10.38 -3.29
CA ALA A 287 15.57 9.01 -3.69
C ALA A 287 14.30 8.21 -4.01
N GLY A 288 13.26 8.28 -3.16
CA GLY A 288 11.97 7.65 -3.45
C GLY A 288 11.31 8.17 -4.72
N LEU A 289 11.35 9.49 -4.94
CA LEU A 289 10.77 10.10 -6.14
C LEU A 289 11.49 9.69 -7.43
N LYS A 290 12.82 9.63 -7.40
CA LYS A 290 13.63 9.19 -8.54
C LYS A 290 13.25 7.77 -8.95
N GLU A 291 13.25 6.83 -8.00
CA GLU A 291 12.88 5.43 -8.25
C GLU A 291 11.45 5.32 -8.81
N ALA A 292 10.48 6.02 -8.22
CA ALA A 292 9.09 5.99 -8.70
C ALA A 292 8.94 6.52 -10.13
N LYS A 293 9.69 7.58 -10.49
CA LYS A 293 9.70 8.14 -11.85
C LYS A 293 10.30 7.18 -12.87
N GLU A 294 11.41 6.54 -12.53
CA GLU A 294 12.07 5.55 -13.39
C GLU A 294 11.15 4.35 -13.64
N ILE A 295 10.45 3.87 -12.60
CA ILE A 295 9.44 2.81 -12.73
C ILE A 295 8.31 3.22 -13.67
N LEU A 296 7.73 4.42 -13.50
CA LEU A 296 6.65 4.88 -14.38
C LEU A 296 7.12 5.01 -15.84
N ALA A 297 8.26 5.65 -16.07
CA ALA A 297 8.81 5.84 -17.42
C ALA A 297 9.06 4.50 -18.13
N LYS A 298 9.59 3.51 -17.40
CA LYS A 298 9.84 2.18 -17.95
C LYS A 298 8.56 1.42 -18.32
N LYS A 299 7.46 1.66 -17.60
CA LYS A 299 6.20 0.93 -17.78
C LYS A 299 5.13 1.72 -18.54
N GLU A 300 5.43 2.95 -18.98
CA GLU A 300 4.50 3.85 -19.66
C GLU A 300 3.86 3.23 -20.90
N SER A 301 4.65 2.54 -21.73
CA SER A 301 4.15 1.88 -22.96
C SER A 301 3.20 0.72 -22.68
N ALA A 302 3.33 0.06 -21.52
CA ALA A 302 2.48 -1.05 -21.10
C ALA A 302 1.17 -0.59 -20.45
N TYR A 303 1.13 0.64 -19.92
CA TYR A 303 -0.01 1.18 -19.17
C TYR A 303 -0.39 2.63 -19.55
N PRO A 304 -0.53 2.98 -20.84
CA PRO A 304 -0.67 4.37 -21.28
C PRO A 304 -1.95 5.05 -20.77
N ASN A 305 -3.04 4.28 -20.60
CA ASN A 305 -4.35 4.77 -20.15
C ASN A 305 -4.78 4.15 -18.80
N SER A 306 -3.86 3.56 -18.05
CA SER A 306 -4.20 2.97 -16.75
C SER A 306 -4.54 4.06 -15.74
N SER A 307 -5.73 3.96 -15.13
CA SER A 307 -6.14 4.86 -14.03
C SER A 307 -5.17 4.80 -12.85
N LEU A 308 -4.64 3.61 -12.52
CA LEU A 308 -3.68 3.43 -11.42
C LEU A 308 -2.32 4.06 -11.73
N PHE A 309 -1.78 3.90 -12.94
CA PHE A 309 -0.50 4.54 -13.30
C PHE A 309 -0.66 6.07 -13.38
N MET A 310 -1.79 6.55 -13.90
CA MET A 310 -2.10 7.99 -13.88
C MET A 310 -2.24 8.53 -12.45
N PHE A 311 -2.85 7.77 -11.54
CA PHE A 311 -2.89 8.09 -10.11
C PHE A 311 -1.48 8.22 -9.53
N PHE A 312 -0.57 7.27 -9.81
CA PHE A 312 0.81 7.36 -9.32
C PHE A 312 1.59 8.51 -9.93
N LYS A 313 1.34 8.87 -11.20
CA LYS A 313 1.87 10.09 -11.79
C LYS A 313 1.45 11.33 -11.00
N GLY A 314 0.16 11.44 -10.66
CA GLY A 314 -0.36 12.49 -9.78
C GLY A 314 0.29 12.49 -8.39
N ARG A 315 0.50 11.31 -7.79
CA ARG A 315 1.19 11.16 -6.49
C ARG A 315 2.61 11.70 -6.52
N ILE A 316 3.37 11.41 -7.58
CA ILE A 316 4.73 11.95 -7.76
C ILE A 316 4.66 13.47 -7.88
N GLN A 317 3.80 14.01 -8.75
CA GLN A 317 3.65 15.47 -8.94
C GLN A 317 3.27 16.17 -7.63
N ARG A 318 2.39 15.59 -6.82
CA ARG A 318 2.03 16.13 -5.49
C ARG A 318 3.23 16.18 -4.56
N LEU A 319 4.04 15.13 -4.52
CA LEU A 319 5.25 15.07 -3.69
C LEU A 319 6.34 16.03 -4.18
N GLU A 320 6.31 16.41 -5.46
CA GLU A 320 7.14 17.48 -6.04
C GLU A 320 6.53 18.88 -5.88
N CYS A 321 5.44 18.99 -5.13
CA CYS A 321 4.68 20.23 -4.92
C CYS A 321 4.15 20.86 -6.22
N GLN A 322 4.00 20.08 -7.29
CA GLN A 322 3.35 20.48 -8.55
C GLN A 322 1.85 20.22 -8.48
N ILE A 323 1.16 20.94 -7.58
CA ILE A 323 -0.21 20.59 -7.17
C ILE A 323 -1.23 20.68 -8.31
N ASN A 324 -1.15 21.68 -9.18
CA ASN A 324 -2.05 21.80 -10.34
C ASN A 324 -1.85 20.67 -11.36
N SER A 325 -0.60 20.26 -11.59
CA SER A 325 -0.30 19.09 -12.43
C SER A 325 -0.85 17.81 -11.80
N ALA A 326 -0.68 17.66 -10.49
CA ALA A 326 -1.21 16.52 -9.74
C ALA A 326 -2.74 16.44 -9.82
N LEU A 327 -3.45 17.55 -9.62
CA LEU A 327 -4.90 17.65 -9.79
C LEU A 327 -5.32 17.20 -11.20
N THR A 328 -4.65 17.69 -12.23
CA THR A 328 -4.93 17.27 -13.62
C THR A 328 -4.81 15.76 -13.77
N SER A 329 -3.71 15.17 -13.30
CA SER A 329 -3.51 13.72 -13.35
C SER A 329 -4.53 12.94 -12.52
N PHE A 330 -4.90 13.40 -11.33
CA PHE A 330 -5.93 12.74 -10.52
C PHE A 330 -7.33 12.82 -11.14
N HIS A 331 -7.69 13.94 -11.77
CA HIS A 331 -8.95 14.05 -12.52
C HIS A 331 -8.97 13.12 -13.73
N THR A 332 -7.88 13.04 -14.51
CA THR A 332 -7.78 12.07 -15.60
C THR A 332 -7.87 10.63 -15.09
N ALA A 333 -7.21 10.31 -13.98
CA ALA A 333 -7.32 8.98 -13.36
C ALA A 333 -8.75 8.66 -12.91
N LEU A 334 -9.45 9.65 -12.33
CA LEU A 334 -10.84 9.55 -11.90
C LEU A 334 -11.79 9.25 -13.08
N GLU A 335 -11.60 9.93 -14.22
CA GLU A 335 -12.36 9.73 -15.46
C GLU A 335 -12.10 8.34 -16.05
N LEU A 336 -10.83 7.92 -16.11
CA LEU A 336 -10.46 6.58 -16.59
C LEU A 336 -11.01 5.45 -15.70
N ALA A 337 -11.25 5.72 -14.42
CA ALA A 337 -11.77 4.76 -13.46
C ALA A 337 -13.31 4.65 -13.44
N THR A 338 -14.00 4.95 -14.56
CA THR A 338 -15.48 5.03 -14.64
C THR A 338 -16.21 3.81 -14.02
N ASP A 339 -15.71 2.59 -14.23
CA ASP A 339 -16.31 1.35 -13.72
C ASP A 339 -15.75 0.87 -12.38
N GLN A 340 -14.87 1.65 -11.74
CA GLN A 340 -14.10 1.23 -10.57
C GLN A 340 -14.20 2.26 -9.46
N ARG A 341 -15.30 2.18 -8.71
CA ARG A 341 -15.64 3.12 -7.64
C ARG A 341 -14.49 3.30 -6.63
N GLU A 342 -13.79 2.25 -6.27
CA GLU A 342 -12.75 2.32 -5.25
C GLU A 342 -11.49 3.02 -5.77
N ILE A 343 -11.19 2.91 -7.06
CA ILE A 343 -10.13 3.70 -7.70
C ILE A 343 -10.57 5.17 -7.79
N GLN A 344 -11.83 5.42 -8.13
CA GLN A 344 -12.39 6.78 -8.08
C GLN A 344 -12.27 7.38 -6.68
N HIS A 345 -12.52 6.60 -5.62
CA HIS A 345 -12.41 7.07 -4.24
C HIS A 345 -10.98 7.45 -3.85
N VAL A 346 -9.97 6.65 -4.22
CA VAL A 346 -8.58 7.06 -3.93
C VAL A 346 -8.17 8.30 -4.74
N CYS A 347 -8.71 8.49 -5.95
CA CYS A 347 -8.48 9.72 -6.73
C CYS A 347 -9.16 10.92 -6.07
N LEU A 348 -10.44 10.80 -5.67
CA LEU A 348 -11.18 11.86 -4.97
C LEU A 348 -10.51 12.26 -3.66
N TYR A 349 -9.94 11.29 -2.94
CA TYR A 349 -9.17 11.57 -1.74
C TYR A 349 -8.00 12.51 -2.05
N GLU A 350 -7.19 12.17 -3.06
CA GLU A 350 -6.06 13.01 -3.46
C GLU A 350 -6.50 14.37 -4.02
N ILE A 351 -7.57 14.42 -4.82
CA ILE A 351 -8.16 15.68 -5.31
C ILE A 351 -8.56 16.57 -4.14
N GLY A 352 -9.33 16.04 -3.17
CA GLY A 352 -9.75 16.82 -2.01
C GLY A 352 -8.58 17.38 -1.20
N TRP A 353 -7.52 16.58 -1.01
CA TRP A 353 -6.30 17.05 -0.34
C TRP A 353 -5.53 18.10 -1.14
N CYS A 354 -5.36 17.91 -2.45
CA CYS A 354 -4.72 18.89 -3.31
C CYS A 354 -5.50 20.20 -3.35
N SER A 355 -6.83 20.15 -3.38
CA SER A 355 -7.68 21.34 -3.32
C SER A 355 -7.57 22.06 -1.96
N MET A 356 -7.46 21.34 -0.83
CA MET A 356 -7.16 21.96 0.46
C MET A 356 -5.78 22.65 0.49
N ILE A 357 -4.76 22.03 -0.12
CA ILE A 357 -3.39 22.59 -0.24
C ILE A 357 -3.42 23.89 -1.06
N GLU A 358 -4.27 23.96 -2.08
CA GLU A 358 -4.53 25.17 -2.88
C GLU A 358 -5.52 26.14 -2.24
N MET A 359 -5.99 25.87 -1.01
CA MET A 359 -7.06 26.62 -0.34
C MET A 359 -8.36 26.75 -1.15
N ASN A 360 -8.57 25.88 -2.15
CA ASN A 360 -9.81 25.75 -2.90
C ASN A 360 -10.79 24.85 -2.13
N PHE A 361 -11.39 25.43 -1.09
CA PHE A 361 -12.27 24.69 -0.18
C PHE A 361 -13.55 24.18 -0.84
N LYS A 362 -13.98 24.76 -1.96
CA LYS A 362 -15.17 24.31 -2.69
C LYS A 362 -14.94 22.94 -3.33
N ASP A 363 -13.89 22.81 -4.13
CA ASP A 363 -13.58 21.53 -4.80
C ASP A 363 -13.17 20.45 -3.78
N ALA A 364 -12.52 20.86 -2.68
CA ALA A 364 -12.23 19.98 -1.56
C ALA A 364 -13.52 19.44 -0.91
N PHE A 365 -14.46 20.33 -0.60
CA PHE A 365 -15.76 19.97 -0.03
C PHE A 365 -16.52 18.99 -0.94
N GLU A 366 -16.63 19.27 -2.24
CA GLU A 366 -17.35 18.40 -3.19
C GLU A 366 -16.72 17.00 -3.28
N SER A 367 -15.38 16.93 -3.27
CA SER A 367 -14.64 15.66 -3.29
C SER A 367 -14.88 14.83 -2.01
N PHE A 368 -14.79 15.47 -0.83
CA PHE A 368 -15.01 14.79 0.44
C PHE A 368 -16.47 14.44 0.69
N GLU A 369 -17.42 15.22 0.18
CA GLU A 369 -18.84 14.91 0.28
C GLU A 369 -19.16 13.62 -0.49
N ARG A 370 -18.62 13.47 -1.70
CA ARG A 370 -18.77 12.25 -2.47
C ARG A 370 -18.19 11.04 -1.72
N LEU A 371 -17.02 11.19 -1.12
CA LEU A 371 -16.42 10.15 -0.27
C LEU A 371 -17.26 9.84 0.98
N LYS A 372 -17.81 10.86 1.64
CA LYS A 372 -18.71 10.71 2.79
C LYS A 372 -19.91 9.83 2.43
N ASN A 373 -20.51 10.10 1.27
CA ASN A 373 -21.75 9.45 0.81
C ASN A 373 -21.52 8.06 0.23
N GLU A 374 -20.42 7.85 -0.50
CA GLU A 374 -20.20 6.61 -1.26
C GLU A 374 -19.23 5.63 -0.58
N SER A 375 -18.25 6.11 0.21
CA SER A 375 -17.22 5.25 0.78
C SER A 375 -17.74 4.45 1.97
N ARG A 376 -17.27 3.21 2.13
CA ARG A 376 -17.48 2.40 3.35
C ARG A 376 -16.34 2.58 4.36
N TRP A 377 -15.32 3.36 4.02
CA TRP A 377 -14.14 3.60 4.85
C TRP A 377 -14.19 5.01 5.43
N SER A 378 -13.94 5.15 6.73
CA SER A 378 -13.70 6.43 7.38
C SER A 378 -14.77 7.51 7.07
N GLN A 379 -16.04 7.11 6.89
CA GLN A 379 -17.14 8.04 6.58
C GLN A 379 -17.23 9.19 7.58
N CYS A 380 -16.99 8.89 8.86
CA CYS A 380 -16.92 9.89 9.93
C CYS A 380 -15.84 10.96 9.66
N TYR A 381 -14.67 10.54 9.16
CA TYR A 381 -13.58 11.47 8.83
C TYR A 381 -13.91 12.29 7.59
N TYR A 382 -14.44 11.66 6.54
CA TYR A 382 -14.85 12.39 5.34
C TYR A 382 -15.99 13.38 5.62
N ALA A 383 -16.93 13.05 6.53
CA ALA A 383 -17.93 14.00 7.00
C ALA A 383 -17.30 15.21 7.71
N TYR A 384 -16.29 14.98 8.55
CA TYR A 384 -15.58 16.07 9.21
C TYR A 384 -14.86 16.97 8.20
N LEU A 385 -14.13 16.40 7.24
CA LEU A 385 -13.47 17.16 6.18
C LEU A 385 -14.45 17.92 5.30
N THR A 386 -15.58 17.30 4.97
CA THR A 386 -16.70 17.92 4.23
C THR A 386 -17.19 19.16 4.98
N ALA A 387 -17.53 19.03 6.27
CA ALA A 387 -18.05 20.13 7.08
C ALA A 387 -17.04 21.28 7.22
N VAL A 388 -15.77 20.94 7.48
CA VAL A 388 -14.68 21.91 7.62
C VAL A 388 -14.46 22.68 6.32
N CYS A 389 -14.40 22.00 5.17
CA CYS A 389 -14.22 22.66 3.87
C CYS A 389 -15.46 23.48 3.49
N GLN A 390 -16.67 22.95 3.69
CA GLN A 390 -17.92 23.67 3.43
C GLN A 390 -18.01 24.96 4.22
N GLY A 391 -17.71 24.92 5.53
CA GLY A 391 -17.71 26.11 6.37
C GLY A 391 -16.65 27.11 5.97
N ALA A 392 -15.48 26.65 5.50
CA ALA A 392 -14.41 27.51 5.00
C ALA A 392 -14.78 28.24 3.69
N THR A 393 -15.74 27.70 2.90
CA THR A 393 -16.33 28.45 1.76
C THR A 393 -17.26 29.59 2.20
N GLY A 394 -17.73 29.58 3.45
CA GLY A 394 -18.70 30.51 4.00
C GLY A 394 -20.10 29.92 4.25
N ASP A 395 -20.38 28.71 3.75
CA ASP A 395 -21.63 27.99 4.06
C ASP A 395 -21.57 27.32 5.44
N VAL A 396 -21.60 28.16 6.48
CA VAL A 396 -21.55 27.75 7.88
C VAL A 396 -22.80 26.98 8.32
N SER A 397 -23.95 27.23 7.69
CA SER A 397 -25.20 26.54 8.01
C SER A 397 -25.21 25.11 7.46
N GLY A 398 -24.75 24.91 6.22
CA GLY A 398 -24.52 23.59 5.65
C GLY A 398 -23.49 22.81 6.46
N ALA A 399 -22.36 23.44 6.78
CA ALA A 399 -21.32 22.85 7.62
C ALA A 399 -21.83 22.37 8.99
N GLN A 400 -22.65 23.18 9.67
CA GLN A 400 -23.29 22.82 10.95
C GLN A 400 -24.09 21.51 10.84
N ASN A 401 -24.81 21.31 9.75
CA ASN A 401 -25.61 20.10 9.53
C ASN A 401 -24.71 18.89 9.32
N VAL A 402 -23.64 19.03 8.54
CA VAL A 402 -22.66 17.95 8.34
C VAL A 402 -21.90 17.64 9.64
N PHE A 403 -21.54 18.63 10.47
CA PHE A 403 -20.94 18.39 11.79
C PHE A 403 -21.84 17.54 12.71
N LYS A 404 -23.18 17.71 12.64
CA LYS A 404 -24.12 16.85 13.37
C LYS A 404 -24.14 15.41 12.84
N GLU A 405 -23.81 15.18 11.56
CA GLU A 405 -23.69 13.85 10.98
C GLU A 405 -22.43 13.11 11.40
N VAL A 406 -21.32 13.82 11.67
CA VAL A 406 -20.03 13.22 12.10
C VAL A 406 -20.25 12.23 13.26
N GLN A 407 -20.99 12.64 14.29
CA GLN A 407 -21.30 11.78 15.44
C GLN A 407 -22.13 10.54 15.07
N LYS A 408 -23.04 10.67 14.10
CA LYS A 408 -23.88 9.54 13.63
C LYS A 408 -23.07 8.54 12.81
N LEU A 409 -22.03 9.01 12.12
CA LEU A 409 -21.15 8.21 11.28
C LEU A 409 -19.99 7.59 12.06
N PHE A 410 -19.83 7.91 13.34
CA PHE A 410 -18.82 7.33 14.21
C PHE A 410 -19.15 5.87 14.52
N LYS A 411 -18.43 4.94 13.88
CA LYS A 411 -18.65 3.49 14.03
C LYS A 411 -17.45 2.80 14.68
N ARG A 412 -16.23 3.29 14.44
CA ARG A 412 -14.99 2.58 14.79
C ARG A 412 -14.34 3.20 16.03
N LYS A 413 -14.77 2.76 17.22
CA LYS A 413 -14.30 3.32 18.49
C LYS A 413 -12.79 3.26 18.71
N ASN A 414 -12.07 2.32 18.09
CA ASN A 414 -10.60 2.20 18.23
C ASN A 414 -9.82 2.98 17.15
N ASN A 415 -10.49 3.66 16.24
CA ASN A 415 -9.86 4.43 15.18
C ASN A 415 -9.57 5.88 15.65
N GLN A 416 -8.29 6.22 15.80
CA GLN A 416 -7.86 7.54 16.29
C GLN A 416 -8.33 8.70 15.39
N ILE A 417 -8.43 8.50 14.07
CA ILE A 417 -8.88 9.54 13.13
C ILE A 417 -10.37 9.83 13.35
N GLU A 418 -11.21 8.80 13.53
CA GLU A 418 -12.63 9.01 13.82
C GLU A 418 -12.85 9.63 15.20
N GLN A 419 -12.10 9.20 16.23
CA GLN A 419 -12.14 9.81 17.56
C GLN A 419 -11.81 11.31 17.51
N PHE A 420 -10.71 11.66 16.83
CA PHE A 420 -10.32 13.05 16.60
C PHE A 420 -11.43 13.85 15.90
N SER A 421 -12.00 13.28 14.82
CA SER A 421 -13.06 13.91 14.03
C SER A 421 -14.29 14.24 14.87
N VAL A 422 -14.76 13.30 15.69
CA VAL A 422 -15.91 13.49 16.57
C VAL A 422 -15.62 14.53 17.64
N LYS A 423 -14.45 14.43 18.31
CA LYS A 423 -14.04 15.37 19.36
C LYS A 423 -14.00 16.80 18.84
N LYS A 424 -13.46 17.01 17.64
CA LYS A 424 -13.42 18.34 16.99
C LYS A 424 -14.78 18.82 16.51
N ALA A 425 -15.59 17.92 15.94
CA ALA A 425 -16.95 18.25 15.51
C ALA A 425 -17.87 18.63 16.68
N GLU A 426 -17.62 18.15 17.90
CA GLU A 426 -18.52 18.35 19.05
C GLU A 426 -18.75 19.83 19.39
N ARG A 427 -17.71 20.67 19.23
CA ARG A 427 -17.85 22.12 19.41
C ARG A 427 -18.81 22.70 18.36
N PHE A 428 -18.51 22.44 17.09
CA PHE A 428 -19.32 22.91 15.96
C PHE A 428 -20.68 22.23 15.90
N ARG A 429 -20.95 21.17 16.66
CA ARG A 429 -22.28 20.61 16.81
C ARG A 429 -23.15 21.44 17.77
N LYS A 430 -22.53 22.02 18.81
CA LYS A 430 -23.20 22.80 19.87
C LYS A 430 -23.30 24.29 19.55
N GLN A 431 -22.33 24.82 18.82
CA GLN A 431 -22.21 26.23 18.47
C GLN A 431 -22.06 26.35 16.96
N MET A 432 -22.64 27.40 16.38
CA MET A 432 -22.52 27.68 14.95
C MET A 432 -21.04 27.91 14.58
N PRO A 433 -20.47 27.22 13.57
CA PRO A 433 -19.12 27.50 13.12
C PRO A 433 -19.06 28.89 12.50
N THR A 434 -17.87 29.49 12.55
CA THR A 434 -17.52 30.64 11.73
C THR A 434 -16.63 30.18 10.58
N LYS A 435 -16.54 31.00 9.53
CA LYS A 435 -15.68 30.71 8.38
C LYS A 435 -14.22 30.60 8.82
N GLU A 436 -13.77 31.50 9.69
CA GLU A 436 -12.39 31.60 10.18
C GLU A 436 -12.00 30.34 10.98
N LEU A 437 -12.90 29.85 11.84
CA LEU A 437 -12.66 28.61 12.60
C LEU A 437 -12.63 27.37 11.70
N CYS A 438 -13.44 27.35 10.63
CA CYS A 438 -13.38 26.28 9.63
C CYS A 438 -12.08 26.34 8.81
N VAL A 439 -11.61 27.54 8.42
CA VAL A 439 -10.30 27.69 7.76
C VAL A 439 -9.18 27.22 8.70
N LEU A 440 -9.21 27.60 9.98
CA LEU A 440 -8.23 27.13 10.98
C LEU A 440 -8.25 25.61 11.11
N ALA A 441 -9.43 24.98 11.15
CA ALA A 441 -9.58 23.53 11.20
C ALA A 441 -9.03 22.84 9.93
N SER A 442 -9.17 23.45 8.75
CA SER A 442 -8.53 22.97 7.51
C SER A 442 -7.00 22.98 7.62
N ILE A 443 -6.43 24.08 8.12
CA ILE A 443 -4.98 24.23 8.31
C ILE A 443 -4.48 23.24 9.38
N GLU A 444 -5.24 23.02 10.45
CA GLU A 444 -4.95 22.01 11.48
C GLU A 444 -4.83 20.61 10.86
N VAL A 445 -5.76 20.23 9.99
CA VAL A 445 -5.73 18.95 9.29
C VAL A 445 -4.51 18.87 8.35
N LEU A 446 -4.20 19.92 7.59
CA LEU A 446 -3.00 19.97 6.75
C LEU A 446 -1.72 19.80 7.57
N TYR A 447 -1.62 20.44 8.74
CA TYR A 447 -0.51 20.30 9.67
C TYR A 447 -0.37 18.87 10.19
N LEU A 448 -1.44 18.31 10.74
CA LEU A 448 -1.44 16.96 11.32
C LEU A 448 -1.04 15.90 10.28
N TRP A 449 -1.43 16.07 9.02
CA TRP A 449 -1.06 15.16 7.92
C TRP A 449 0.27 15.49 7.24
N LYS A 450 1.04 16.48 7.72
CA LYS A 450 2.34 16.91 7.15
C LYS A 450 2.20 17.39 5.70
N ALA A 451 1.09 18.05 5.38
CA ALA A 451 0.79 18.57 4.04
C ALA A 451 1.16 20.06 3.86
N LEU A 452 1.45 20.81 4.94
CA LEU A 452 1.90 22.20 4.82
C LEU A 452 3.11 22.39 3.90
N PRO A 453 4.15 21.52 3.90
CA PRO A 453 5.28 21.66 2.98
C PRO A 453 4.92 21.52 1.49
N ASN A 454 3.72 21.03 1.17
CA ASN A 454 3.22 20.95 -0.20
C ASN A 454 2.55 22.24 -0.68
N CYS A 455 2.28 23.19 0.22
CA CYS A 455 1.61 24.45 -0.11
C CYS A 455 2.59 25.42 -0.78
N SER A 456 2.08 26.24 -1.70
CA SER A 456 2.85 27.35 -2.28
C SER A 456 3.18 28.41 -1.21
N LEU A 457 4.24 29.18 -1.42
CA LEU A 457 4.60 30.29 -0.52
C LEU A 457 3.45 31.29 -0.34
N SER A 458 2.71 31.58 -1.41
CA SER A 458 1.54 32.47 -1.36
C SER A 458 0.42 31.89 -0.52
N ASN A 459 0.09 30.60 -0.68
CA ASN A 459 -0.94 29.96 0.15
C ASN A 459 -0.51 29.89 1.62
N LEU A 460 0.78 29.63 1.91
CA LEU A 460 1.30 29.67 3.28
C LEU A 460 1.15 31.06 3.92
N GLN A 461 1.40 32.15 3.15
CA GLN A 461 1.16 33.52 3.62
C GLN A 461 -0.33 33.78 3.90
N HIS A 462 -1.22 33.34 3.01
CA HIS A 462 -2.67 33.44 3.25
C HIS A 462 -3.12 32.62 4.47
N MET A 463 -2.58 31.42 4.67
CA MET A 463 -2.83 30.61 5.87
C MET A 463 -2.32 31.30 7.14
N SER A 464 -1.17 31.96 7.08
CA SER A 464 -0.64 32.75 8.21
C SER A 464 -1.59 33.87 8.60
N GLN A 465 -2.07 34.64 7.61
CA GLN A 465 -3.06 35.69 7.85
C GLN A 465 -4.37 35.13 8.42
N ALA A 466 -4.89 34.04 7.83
CA ALA A 466 -6.11 33.40 8.32
C ALA A 466 -5.99 32.91 9.77
N CYS A 467 -4.81 32.39 10.17
CA CYS A 467 -4.55 32.06 11.57
C CYS A 467 -4.55 33.29 12.48
N GLN A 468 -4.07 34.44 12.01
CA GLN A 468 -4.06 35.69 12.78
C GLN A 468 -5.47 36.26 12.96
N ASP A 469 -6.32 36.17 11.94
CA ASP A 469 -7.69 36.71 11.93
C ASP A 469 -8.67 35.96 12.86
N VAL A 470 -8.31 34.79 13.37
CA VAL A 470 -9.14 34.03 14.32
C VAL A 470 -9.15 34.72 15.69
N ASP A 471 -10.26 35.36 16.01
CA ASP A 471 -10.55 35.92 17.34
C ASP A 471 -11.26 34.88 18.23
N ASP A 472 -10.47 33.94 18.78
CA ASP A 472 -10.95 32.92 19.70
C ASP A 472 -9.90 32.58 20.75
N ALA A 473 -10.20 32.95 22.00
CA ALA A 473 -9.33 32.70 23.15
C ALA A 473 -9.01 31.20 23.38
N SER A 474 -9.92 30.30 23.00
CA SER A 474 -9.72 28.85 23.13
C SER A 474 -8.81 28.26 22.04
N ALA A 475 -8.54 29.02 20.98
CA ALA A 475 -7.73 28.60 19.83
C ALA A 475 -6.29 29.13 19.87
N VAL A 476 -5.90 29.94 20.88
CA VAL A 476 -4.60 30.63 20.92
C VAL A 476 -3.41 29.67 20.78
N GLY A 477 -3.33 28.61 21.58
CA GLY A 477 -2.25 27.62 21.48
C GLY A 477 -2.21 26.91 20.13
N LEU A 478 -3.38 26.55 19.57
CA LEU A 478 -3.47 25.95 18.25
C LEU A 478 -2.99 26.92 17.16
N ARG A 479 -3.44 28.18 17.19
CA ARG A 479 -2.99 29.22 16.26
C ARG A 479 -1.48 29.37 16.30
N ASN A 480 -0.88 29.44 17.49
CA ASN A 480 0.56 29.53 17.66
C ASN A 480 1.29 28.29 17.13
N LEU A 481 0.77 27.08 17.34
CA LEU A 481 1.35 25.87 16.76
C LEU A 481 1.34 25.93 15.23
N LEU A 482 0.22 26.32 14.63
CA LEU A 482 0.07 26.39 13.17
C LEU A 482 0.90 27.52 12.56
N LEU A 483 0.92 28.71 13.18
CA LEU A 483 1.79 29.82 12.78
C LEU A 483 3.26 29.41 12.83
N GLY A 484 3.70 28.74 13.90
CA GLY A 484 5.05 28.21 13.98
C GLY A 484 5.39 27.26 12.83
N ALA A 485 4.48 26.34 12.50
CA ALA A 485 4.66 25.39 11.41
C ALA A 485 4.65 26.06 10.02
N ILE A 486 3.81 27.07 9.82
CA ILE A 486 3.74 27.86 8.59
C ILE A 486 5.02 28.69 8.41
N HIS A 487 5.46 29.42 9.44
CA HIS A 487 6.69 30.22 9.40
C HIS A 487 7.92 29.33 9.17
N LYS A 488 7.95 28.12 9.75
CA LYS A 488 8.98 27.11 9.44
C LYS A 488 8.99 26.73 7.97
N CYS A 489 7.83 26.52 7.35
CA CYS A 489 7.73 26.22 5.91
C CYS A 489 8.12 27.42 5.02
N LEU A 490 7.89 28.65 5.50
CA LEU A 490 8.33 29.89 4.84
C LEU A 490 9.83 30.17 4.99
N GLY A 491 10.55 29.41 5.83
CA GLY A 491 11.97 29.65 6.14
C GLY A 491 12.22 30.70 7.23
N ASN A 492 11.16 31.18 7.90
CA ASN A 492 11.23 32.19 8.95
C ASN A 492 11.47 31.52 10.32
N SER A 493 12.67 30.99 10.53
CA SER A 493 13.00 30.17 11.71
C SER A 493 12.84 30.89 13.05
N GLU A 494 13.15 32.19 13.11
CA GLU A 494 13.03 32.98 14.36
C GLU A 494 11.58 33.10 14.83
N ASP A 495 10.68 33.51 13.93
CA ASP A 495 9.24 33.56 14.19
C ASP A 495 8.69 32.19 14.56
N ALA A 496 9.12 31.15 13.83
CA ALA A 496 8.68 29.78 14.10
C ALA A 496 9.03 29.36 15.54
N VAL A 497 10.26 29.66 15.99
CA VAL A 497 10.69 29.41 17.37
C VAL A 497 9.82 30.18 18.37
N GLN A 498 9.52 31.45 18.13
CA GLN A 498 8.68 32.25 19.04
C GLN A 498 7.27 31.67 19.16
N PHE A 499 6.63 31.36 18.03
CA PHE A 499 5.28 30.80 18.02
C PHE A 499 5.23 29.41 18.67
N PHE A 500 6.18 28.52 18.41
CA PHE A 500 6.22 27.22 19.09
C PHE A 500 6.46 27.35 20.59
N GLN A 501 7.29 28.30 21.03
CA GLN A 501 7.47 28.56 22.47
C GLN A 501 6.18 29.04 23.14
N GLN A 502 5.40 29.88 22.46
CA GLN A 502 4.10 30.31 22.97
C GLN A 502 3.10 29.15 23.01
N ALA A 503 3.05 28.31 21.98
CA ALA A 503 2.19 27.12 21.94
C ALA A 503 2.54 26.09 23.03
N ALA A 504 3.83 25.87 23.29
CA ALA A 504 4.30 24.95 24.33
C ALA A 504 3.93 25.44 25.74
N LYS A 505 3.87 26.76 25.96
CA LYS A 505 3.52 27.38 27.26
C LYS A 505 2.02 27.56 27.48
N ASP A 506 1.18 27.30 26.48
CA ASP A 506 -0.27 27.52 26.61
C ASP A 506 -0.93 26.48 27.54
N GLU A 507 -1.20 26.90 28.78
CA GLU A 507 -1.88 26.06 29.78
C GLU A 507 -3.40 25.97 29.56
N LEU A 508 -4.02 26.92 28.85
CA LEU A 508 -5.47 26.94 28.56
C LEU A 508 -5.87 25.83 27.58
N CYS A 509 -4.97 25.45 26.66
CA CYS A 509 -5.21 24.38 25.70
C CYS A 509 -5.29 22.97 26.32
N ARG A 510 -4.91 22.78 27.60
CA ARG A 510 -4.95 21.46 28.27
C ARG A 510 -6.35 20.85 28.38
N GLN A 511 -7.42 21.61 28.16
CA GLN A 511 -8.79 21.08 28.25
C GLN A 511 -9.35 20.65 26.88
N ASN A 512 -8.94 21.29 25.78
CA ASN A 512 -9.57 21.12 24.46
C ASN A 512 -8.64 20.53 23.38
N ASN A 513 -7.33 20.84 23.42
CA ASN A 513 -6.36 20.47 22.40
C ASN A 513 -5.08 19.87 23.02
N LEU A 514 -5.24 18.74 23.71
CA LEU A 514 -4.17 18.07 24.47
C LEU A 514 -2.89 17.79 23.67
N TYR A 515 -2.97 17.67 22.35
CA TYR A 515 -1.81 17.39 21.50
C TYR A 515 -0.97 18.65 21.18
N VAL A 516 -1.47 19.87 21.41
CA VAL A 516 -0.80 21.10 20.97
C VAL A 516 0.57 21.27 21.63
N GLN A 517 0.65 21.14 22.95
CA GLN A 517 1.91 21.29 23.69
C GLN A 517 2.96 20.24 23.29
N PRO A 518 2.67 18.92 23.28
CA PRO A 518 3.68 17.93 22.88
C PRO A 518 4.11 18.11 21.42
N TYR A 519 3.20 18.48 20.50
CA TYR A 519 3.57 18.78 19.11
C TYR A 519 4.41 20.06 19.00
N ALA A 520 4.14 21.10 19.78
CA ALA A 520 4.96 22.32 19.81
C ALA A 520 6.37 22.03 20.34
N CYS A 521 6.50 21.25 21.42
CA CYS A 521 7.80 20.78 21.92
C CYS A 521 8.54 19.94 20.87
N TYR A 522 7.83 19.08 20.15
CA TYR A 522 8.41 18.31 19.05
C TYR A 522 8.93 19.21 17.92
N GLU A 523 8.12 20.13 17.40
CA GLU A 523 8.51 21.00 16.28
C GLU A 523 9.67 21.92 16.64
N LEU A 524 9.61 22.53 17.83
CA LEU A 524 10.69 23.35 18.37
C LEU A 524 11.95 22.52 18.60
N GLY A 525 11.78 21.31 19.15
CA GLY A 525 12.86 20.35 19.35
C GLY A 525 13.59 20.07 18.04
N CYS A 526 12.84 19.74 16.97
CA CYS A 526 13.40 19.52 15.64
C CYS A 526 14.11 20.74 15.07
N LEU A 527 13.54 21.95 15.18
CA LEU A 527 14.22 23.18 14.71
C LEU A 527 15.55 23.41 15.42
N LEU A 528 15.62 23.12 16.72
CA LEU A 528 16.84 23.27 17.50
C LEU A 528 17.88 22.18 17.23
N LEU A 529 17.53 21.10 16.52
CA LEU A 529 18.51 20.11 16.07
C LEU A 529 19.32 20.59 14.85
N ASP A 530 18.81 21.57 14.10
CA ASP A 530 19.46 22.07 12.89
C ASP A 530 20.73 22.90 13.19
N ASN A 531 20.88 23.38 14.43
CA ASN A 531 22.07 24.09 14.91
C ASN A 531 22.78 23.27 16.02
N PRO A 532 24.08 22.91 15.84
CA PRO A 532 24.86 22.16 16.82
C PRO A 532 24.82 22.71 18.26
N GLU A 533 24.79 24.03 18.42
CA GLU A 533 24.77 24.68 19.75
C GLU A 533 23.46 24.44 20.51
N THR A 534 22.36 24.26 19.77
CA THR A 534 21.02 24.09 20.35
C THR A 534 20.58 22.63 20.46
N VAL A 535 21.37 21.69 19.95
CA VAL A 535 21.08 20.24 19.97
C VAL A 535 20.73 19.71 21.38
N PRO A 536 21.45 20.05 22.47
CA PRO A 536 21.09 19.57 23.81
C PRO A 536 19.68 19.99 24.22
N ARG A 537 19.32 21.25 23.96
CA ARG A 537 17.99 21.79 24.25
C ARG A 537 16.92 21.15 23.36
N GLY A 538 17.23 20.93 22.08
CA GLY A 538 16.36 20.21 21.15
C GLY A 538 16.03 18.79 21.63
N LYS A 539 17.06 18.04 22.07
CA LYS A 539 16.87 16.70 22.67
C LYS A 539 16.00 16.73 23.91
N THR A 540 16.20 17.69 24.82
CA THR A 540 15.37 17.83 26.02
C THR A 540 13.90 18.03 25.65
N LEU A 541 13.59 18.89 24.69
CA LEU A 541 12.20 19.10 24.24
C LEU A 541 11.58 17.86 23.59
N LEU A 542 12.35 17.10 22.82
CA LEU A 542 11.89 15.85 22.22
C LEU A 542 11.59 14.78 23.29
N LEU A 543 12.40 14.70 24.34
CA LEU A 543 12.14 13.81 25.48
C LEU A 543 10.93 14.31 26.28
N GLN A 544 10.83 15.61 26.50
CA GLN A 544 9.68 16.24 27.16
C GLN A 544 8.37 15.87 26.45
N ALA A 545 8.30 16.05 25.13
CA ALA A 545 7.14 15.71 24.31
C ALA A 545 6.72 14.23 24.43
N LYS A 546 7.67 13.34 24.71
CA LYS A 546 7.47 11.89 24.83
C LYS A 546 7.12 11.43 26.25
N GLU A 547 7.69 12.07 27.26
CA GLU A 547 7.69 11.55 28.65
C GLU A 547 6.73 12.32 29.57
N GLU A 548 6.45 13.60 29.28
CA GLU A 548 5.62 14.46 30.15
C GLU A 548 4.16 14.59 29.68
N PHE A 549 3.82 14.07 28.49
CA PHE A 549 2.47 14.17 27.92
C PHE A 549 1.93 12.78 27.57
N THR A 550 0.65 12.53 27.86
CA THR A 550 -0.03 11.26 27.52
C THR A 550 -1.52 11.49 27.24
N GLY A 551 -2.17 10.55 26.55
CA GLY A 551 -3.63 10.55 26.36
C GLY A 551 -4.14 11.58 25.34
N TYR A 552 -3.29 12.01 24.42
CA TYR A 552 -3.62 12.99 23.38
C TYR A 552 -3.80 12.34 22.00
N ASP A 553 -4.50 13.04 21.11
CA ASP A 553 -4.77 12.58 19.75
C ASP A 553 -3.44 12.37 18.99
N PHE A 554 -3.29 11.21 18.33
CA PHE A 554 -2.11 10.83 17.54
C PHE A 554 -0.78 10.66 18.32
N GLU A 555 -0.82 10.41 19.63
CA GLU A 555 0.36 10.17 20.48
C GLU A 555 1.36 9.14 19.89
N ASN A 556 0.89 7.98 19.47
CA ASN A 556 1.74 6.95 18.85
C ASN A 556 2.46 7.47 17.60
N ARG A 557 1.79 8.32 16.80
CA ARG A 557 2.38 8.91 15.60
C ARG A 557 3.46 9.92 15.96
N LEU A 558 3.27 10.73 17.01
CA LEU A 558 4.28 11.64 17.49
C LEU A 558 5.50 10.89 18.05
N HIS A 559 5.29 9.82 18.82
CA HIS A 559 6.37 8.99 19.37
C HIS A 559 7.25 8.37 18.27
N VAL A 560 6.66 7.89 17.18
CA VAL A 560 7.42 7.39 16.02
C VAL A 560 8.28 8.50 15.41
N ARG A 561 7.74 9.72 15.28
CA ARG A 561 8.47 10.88 14.74
C ARG A 561 9.61 11.32 15.66
N ILE A 562 9.38 11.34 16.98
CA ILE A 562 10.41 11.64 17.98
C ILE A 562 11.54 10.61 17.90
N HIS A 563 11.20 9.32 17.82
CA HIS A 563 12.20 8.26 17.66
C HIS A 563 13.03 8.45 16.39
N ALA A 564 12.40 8.75 15.25
CA ALA A 564 13.11 9.01 14.00
C ALA A 564 14.06 10.23 14.11
N ALA A 565 13.60 11.34 14.69
CA ALA A 565 14.41 12.54 14.89
C ALA A 565 15.59 12.31 15.85
N LEU A 566 15.43 11.47 16.88
CA LEU A 566 16.52 11.11 17.79
C LEU A 566 17.49 10.10 17.16
N ALA A 567 17.01 9.22 16.29
CA ALA A 567 17.82 8.23 15.61
C ALA A 567 18.74 8.86 14.55
N SER A 568 18.26 9.85 13.80
CA SER A 568 19.09 10.56 12.80
C SER A 568 20.31 11.25 13.42
N LEU A 569 20.24 11.66 14.68
CA LEU A 569 21.39 12.21 15.41
C LEU A 569 22.49 11.19 15.71
N ARG A 570 22.15 9.88 15.77
CA ARG A 570 23.11 8.81 16.05
C ARG A 570 23.92 8.43 14.81
N GLU A 571 23.37 8.63 13.62
CA GLU A 571 24.03 8.36 12.34
C GLU A 571 25.05 9.45 11.96
N VAL A 572 24.98 10.63 12.57
CA VAL A 572 25.88 11.79 12.31
C VAL A 572 27.09 11.81 13.23
N VAL A 573 27.16 10.95 14.26
CA VAL A 573 28.36 10.80 15.10
C VAL A 573 29.22 9.69 14.47
N PRO A 574 30.39 10.01 13.86
CA PRO A 574 31.33 8.97 13.50
C PRO A 574 31.78 8.29 14.80
N GLN A 575 31.76 6.96 14.84
CA GLN A 575 32.51 6.22 15.86
C GLN A 575 34.01 6.40 15.65
#